data_AF-A0A3L8RLU8-F1
#
_entry.id   AF-A0A3L8RLU8-F1
#
_cell.length_a   1.000
_cell.length_b   1.000
_cell.length_c   1.000
_cell.angle_alpha   90.00
_cell.angle_beta   90.00
_cell.angle_gamma   90.00
#
_symmetry.space_group_name_H-M   'P 1'
#
loop_
_entity.id
_entity.type
_entity.pdbx_description
1 polymer ?
#
loop_
_entity_poly.entity_id
_entity_poly.type
_entity_poly.pdbx_seq_one_letter_code
_entity_poly.pdbx_strand_id
1 'polypeptide(L)' 'MGDHPANDIRPAKAAGLRVAHLRRGPWGHLWSGTAEAAAADWQIDSLHDLVRLATG' A
#
# COMPACT_ATOMS: atom_id res chain seq x y z
N MET A 1 4.22 -0.17 -4.21
CA MET A 1 2.80 -0.50 -4.02
C MET A 1 2.72 -1.99 -3.72
N GLY A 2 1.88 -2.40 -2.78
CA GLY A 2 1.65 -3.81 -2.48
C GLY A 2 0.46 -4.02 -1.55
N ASP A 3 0.14 -5.26 -1.23
CA ASP A 3 -1.06 -5.63 -0.47
C ASP A 3 -0.72 -6.27 0.89
N HIS A 4 0.56 -6.60 1.13
CA HIS A 4 1.02 -7.27 2.33
C HIS A 4 1.95 -6.39 3.19
N PRO A 5 1.60 -6.09 4.46
CA PRO A 5 2.40 -5.21 5.30
C PRO A 5 3.84 -5.69 5.53
N ALA A 6 4.04 -6.99 5.71
CA ALA A 6 5.37 -7.56 5.95
C ALA A 6 6.29 -7.55 4.74
N ASN A 7 5.73 -7.72 3.54
CA ASN A 7 6.50 -8.03 2.35
C ASN A 7 6.64 -6.80 1.44
N ASP A 8 5.68 -5.88 1.51
CA ASP A 8 5.64 -4.72 0.64
C ASP A 8 5.80 -3.42 1.42
N ILE A 9 5.01 -3.23 2.49
CA ILE A 9 4.94 -1.94 3.20
C ILE A 9 6.19 -1.71 4.04
N ARG A 10 6.46 -2.58 5.02
CA ARG A 10 7.60 -2.43 5.93
C ARG A 10 8.96 -2.35 5.21
N PRO A 11 9.29 -3.23 4.25
CA PRO A 11 10.58 -3.13 3.56
C PRO A 11 10.67 -1.87 2.69
N ALA A 12 9.59 -1.44 2.03
CA ALA A 12 9.61 -0.19 1.27
C ALA A 12 9.85 1.03 2.17
N LYS A 13 9.19 1.08 3.35
CA LYS A 13 9.41 2.16 4.33
C LYS A 13 10.83 2.14 4.90
N ALA A 14 11.36 0.95 5.20
CA ALA A 14 12.75 0.80 5.66
C ALA A 14 13.78 1.28 4.61
N ALA A 15 13.45 1.15 3.33
CA ALA A 15 14.27 1.65 2.22
C ALA A 15 14.06 3.15 1.93
N GLY A 16 13.22 3.87 2.70
CA GLY A 16 12.93 5.28 2.49
C GLY A 16 12.01 5.57 1.31
N LEU A 17 11.34 4.56 0.76
CA LEU A 17 10.40 4.72 -0.35
C LEU A 17 9.03 5.19 0.16
N ARG A 18 8.29 5.86 -0.72
CA ARG A 18 6.85 6.07 -0.53
C ARG A 18 6.09 4.83 -0.99
N VAL A 19 5.12 4.36 -0.22
CA VAL A 19 4.40 3.11 -0.46
C VAL A 19 2.89 3.32 -0.41
N ALA A 20 2.19 2.72 -1.36
CA ALA A 20 0.74 2.64 -1.38
C ALA A 20 0.28 1.20 -1.08
N HIS A 21 -0.65 1.03 -0.15
CA HIS A 21 -1.33 -0.23 0.12
C HIS A 21 -2.53 -0.38 -0.82
N LEU A 22 -2.56 -1.46 -1.60
CA LEU A 22 -3.65 -1.75 -2.54
C LEU A 22 -4.68 -2.67 -1.90
N ARG A 23 -5.89 -2.15 -1.68
CA ARG A 23 -7.01 -2.86 -1.06
C ARG A 23 -7.83 -3.63 -2.09
N ARG A 24 -7.15 -4.43 -2.92
CA ARG A 24 -7.77 -5.26 -3.96
C ARG A 24 -7.42 -6.72 -3.73
N GLY A 25 -8.42 -7.60 -3.86
CA GLY A 25 -8.24 -9.04 -3.70
C GLY A 25 -8.09 -9.46 -2.23
N PRO A 26 -7.92 -10.77 -1.98
CA PRO A 26 -8.00 -11.33 -0.64
C PRO A 26 -6.98 -10.75 0.35
N TRP A 27 -5.71 -10.60 -0.06
CA TRP A 27 -4.66 -10.07 0.81
C TRP A 27 -4.82 -8.57 1.09
N GLY A 28 -5.14 -7.78 0.06
CA GLY A 28 -5.41 -6.36 0.21
C GLY A 28 -6.58 -6.08 1.16
N HIS A 29 -7.63 -6.89 1.10
CA HIS A 29 -8.75 -6.80 2.04
C HIS A 29 -8.44 -7.37 3.41
N LEU A 30 -7.68 -8.46 3.52
CA LEU A 30 -7.27 -9.04 4.80
C LEU A 30 -6.56 -8.01 5.68
N TRP A 31 -5.69 -7.20 5.07
CA TRP A 31 -4.91 -6.19 5.79
C TRP A 31 -5.57 -4.82 5.82
N SER A 32 -6.66 -4.61 5.08
CA SER A 32 -7.35 -3.31 5.03
C SER A 32 -7.85 -2.91 6.43
N GLY A 33 -7.48 -1.70 6.87
CA GLY A 33 -7.89 -1.16 8.18
C GLY A 33 -7.07 -1.65 9.36
N THR A 34 -6.04 -2.48 9.14
CA THR A 34 -5.09 -2.86 10.18
C THR A 34 -4.06 -1.76 10.44
N ALA A 35 -3.50 -1.72 11.65
CA ALA A 35 -2.45 -0.77 12.01
C ALA A 35 -1.18 -0.99 11.17
N GLU A 36 -0.91 -2.25 10.80
CA GLU A 36 0.22 -2.64 9.97
C GLU A 36 0.10 -2.09 8.55
N ALA A 37 -1.11 -2.14 7.96
CA ALA A 37 -1.36 -1.53 6.66
C ALA A 37 -1.37 -0.01 6.70
N ALA A 38 -1.76 0.60 7.84
CA ALA A 38 -1.76 2.04 8.04
C ALA A 38 -0.36 2.69 8.00
N ALA A 39 0.71 1.88 8.04
CA ALA A 39 2.08 2.37 7.84
C ALA A 39 2.38 2.77 6.38
N ALA A 40 1.51 2.41 5.42
CA ALA A 40 1.61 2.91 4.05
C ALA A 40 1.28 4.40 3.96
N ASP A 41 1.94 5.11 3.05
CA ASP A 41 1.71 6.53 2.81
C ASP A 41 0.35 6.80 2.16
N TRP A 42 -0.15 5.83 1.40
CA TRP A 42 -1.49 5.90 0.79
C TRP A 42 -2.22 4.57 0.87
N GLN A 43 -3.55 4.67 0.91
CA GLN A 43 -4.49 3.57 0.80
C GLN A 43 -5.23 3.73 -0.53
N ILE A 44 -5.12 2.76 -1.43
CA ILE A 44 -5.71 2.83 -2.78
C ILE A 44 -6.53 1.60 -3.11
N ASP A 45 -7.52 1.76 -3.99
CA ASP A 45 -8.44 0.69 -4.36
C ASP A 45 -8.15 0.13 -5.76
N SER A 46 -7.41 0.90 -6.57
CA SER A 46 -7.06 0.50 -7.93
C SER A 46 -5.65 0.94 -8.33
N LEU A 47 -5.11 0.28 -9.35
CA LEU A 47 -3.85 0.72 -9.98
C LEU A 47 -4.00 2.08 -10.69
N HIS A 48 -5.21 2.50 -11.05
CA HIS A 48 -5.44 3.81 -11.63
C HIS A 48 -5.20 4.94 -10.63
N ASP A 49 -5.45 4.70 -9.34
CA ASP A 49 -5.15 5.68 -8.29
C ASP A 49 -3.65 5.89 -8.14
N LEU A 50 -2.84 4.85 -8.40
CA LEU A 50 -1.38 4.96 -8.40
C LEU A 50 -0.88 5.90 -9.51
N VAL A 51 -1.51 5.86 -10.70
CA VAL A 51 -1.16 6.77 -11.80
C VAL A 51 -1.33 8.21 -11.36
N ARG A 52 -2.46 8.54 -10.71
CA ARG A 52 -2.73 9.88 -10.18
C ARG A 52 -1.68 10.34 -9.16
N LEU A 53 -1.22 9.43 -8.30
CA LEU A 53 -0.19 9.72 -7.30
C LEU A 53 1.20 9.94 -7.91
N ALA A 54 1.52 9.29 -9.04
CA ALA A 54 2.83 9.36 -9.68
C ALA A 54 2.98 10.56 -10.64
N THR A 55 1.85 11.09 -11.14
CA THR A 55 1.82 12.21 -12.08
C THR A 55 1.48 13.56 -11.43
N GLY A 56 1.25 13.56 -10.12
CA GLY A 56 0.91 14.75 -9.32
C GLY A 56 2.12 15.39 -8.64
#